data_AF-A0A644TDM9-F1
#
_entry.id   AF-A0A644TDM9-F1
#
_cell.length_a   1.000
_cell.length_b   1.000
_cell.length_c   1.000
_cell.angle_alpha   90.00
_cell.angle_beta   90.00
_cell.angle_gamma   90.00
#
_symmetry.space_group_name_H-M   'P 1'
#
loop_
_entity.id
_entity.type
_entity.pdbx_description
1 polymer ?
#
loop_
_entity_poly.entity_id
_entity_poly.type
_entity_poly.pdbx_seq_one_letter_code
_entity_poly.pdbx_strand_id
1 'polypeptide(L)'
;MSEAYGLLIDYEYCSGCESCVVSCKEEHNYPVGKWGIRLYDDGPWTIEGDRFNFNRIPIPTDLCDLCADRTATGRGPICVHHCLANVMTYGPVKELAEKLAAKPKQVLWVPQYKPLEAKGKFVSQNEKRHRAAAIEVKAVDHFQNTVHRADDRVELVDIKKVEDK
;
A
#
# COMPACT_ATOMS: atom_id res chain seq x y z
N MET A 1 19.13 -14.84 -6.77
CA MET A 1 17.84 -14.32 -6.32
C MET A 1 17.08 -13.90 -7.57
N SER A 2 15.83 -14.35 -7.76
CA SER A 2 15.00 -13.87 -8.85
C SER A 2 14.80 -12.36 -8.71
N GLU A 3 15.00 -11.62 -9.79
CA GLU A 3 14.80 -10.18 -9.81
C GLU A 3 13.32 -9.85 -9.59
N ALA A 4 13.02 -8.97 -8.64
CA ALA A 4 11.65 -8.55 -8.35
C ALA A 4 11.22 -7.43 -9.29
N TYR A 5 9.98 -7.49 -9.77
CA TYR A 5 9.38 -6.48 -10.63
C TYR A 5 8.27 -5.73 -9.90
N GLY A 6 8.01 -4.49 -10.32
CA GLY A 6 7.00 -3.65 -9.68
C GLY A 6 6.40 -2.61 -10.63
N LEU A 7 5.54 -1.78 -10.04
CA LEU A 7 4.91 -0.63 -10.69
C LEU A 7 5.27 0.63 -9.91
N LEU A 8 5.94 1.57 -10.56
CA LEU A 8 6.12 2.92 -10.05
C LEU A 8 5.01 3.80 -10.61
N ILE A 9 4.25 4.45 -9.73
CA ILE A 9 3.10 5.25 -10.11
C ILE A 9 3.25 6.65 -9.54
N ASP A 10 3.27 7.63 -10.43
CA ASP A 10 3.26 9.05 -10.09
C ASP A 10 1.83 9.54 -9.92
N TYR A 11 1.42 9.73 -8.67
CA TYR A 11 0.05 10.14 -8.36
C TYR A 11 -0.10 11.67 -8.30
N GLU A 12 0.98 12.43 -8.47
CA GLU A 12 0.91 13.90 -8.59
C GLU A 12 0.14 14.31 -9.85
N TYR A 13 0.38 13.58 -10.95
CA TYR A 13 -0.23 13.87 -12.26
C TYR A 13 -1.28 12.84 -12.67
N CYS A 14 -1.69 11.94 -11.76
CA CYS A 14 -2.74 11.00 -12.05
C CYS A 14 -4.07 11.75 -12.23
N SER A 15 -4.61 11.72 -13.46
CA SER A 15 -5.89 12.35 -13.77
C SER A 15 -7.10 11.58 -13.23
N GLY A 16 -6.92 10.36 -12.73
CA GLY A 16 -8.03 9.51 -12.29
C GLY A 16 -8.99 9.09 -13.41
N CYS A 17 -8.51 8.97 -14.65
CA CYS A 17 -9.34 8.55 -15.79
C CYS A 17 -9.81 7.08 -15.75
N GLU A 18 -9.38 6.30 -14.75
CA GLU A 18 -9.70 4.87 -14.57
C GLU A 18 -9.37 3.93 -15.75
N SER A 19 -8.65 4.42 -16.78
CA SER A 19 -8.22 3.60 -17.93
C SER A 19 -7.42 2.36 -17.49
N CYS A 20 -6.58 2.49 -16.45
CA CYS A 20 -5.85 1.36 -15.87
C CYS A 20 -6.76 0.30 -15.22
N VAL A 21 -7.89 0.71 -14.65
CA VAL A 21 -8.86 -0.19 -13.98
C VAL A 21 -9.64 -0.97 -15.04
N VAL A 22 -10.19 -0.27 -16.03
CA VAL A 22 -10.99 -0.88 -17.10
C VAL A 22 -10.12 -1.81 -17.94
N SER A 23 -8.96 -1.34 -18.42
CA SER A 23 -8.09 -2.16 -19.27
C SER A 23 -7.56 -3.41 -18.55
N CYS A 24 -7.23 -3.33 -17.25
CA CYS A 24 -6.85 -4.50 -16.46
C CYS A 24 -8.00 -5.49 -16.32
N LYS A 25 -9.21 -4.99 -16.09
CA LYS A 25 -10.39 -5.85 -15.96
C LYS A 25 -10.68 -6.60 -17.26
N GLU A 26 -10.61 -5.92 -18.41
CA GLU A 26 -10.84 -6.52 -19.72
C GLU A 26 -9.75 -7.53 -20.10
N GLU A 27 -8.46 -7.19 -19.90
CA GLU A 27 -7.34 -8.08 -20.23
C GLU A 27 -7.40 -9.42 -19.47
N HIS A 28 -7.76 -9.36 -18.19
CA HIS A 28 -7.85 -10.55 -17.34
C HIS A 28 -9.27 -11.14 -17.24
N ASN A 29 -10.25 -10.54 -17.92
CA ASN A 29 -11.66 -10.91 -17.89
C ASN A 29 -12.20 -11.10 -16.45
N TYR A 30 -11.86 -10.18 -15.53
CA TYR A 30 -12.31 -10.30 -14.15
C TYR A 30 -13.83 -10.07 -14.03
N PRO A 31 -14.52 -10.87 -13.19
CA PRO A 31 -15.96 -10.72 -13.00
C PRO A 31 -16.31 -9.37 -12.35
N VAL A 32 -17.58 -9.00 -12.42
CA VAL A 32 -18.11 -7.82 -11.70
C VAL A 32 -17.76 -7.93 -10.21
N GLY A 33 -17.27 -6.82 -9.64
CA GLY A 33 -16.85 -6.77 -8.24
C GLY A 33 -15.40 -7.21 -7.98
N LYS A 34 -14.64 -7.59 -9.02
CA LYS A 34 -13.20 -7.90 -8.91
C LYS A 34 -12.38 -7.05 -9.88
N TRP A 35 -11.17 -6.70 -9.44
CA TRP A 35 -10.23 -5.86 -10.17
C TRP A 35 -8.80 -6.27 -9.83
N GLY A 36 -7.89 -6.22 -10.80
CA GLY A 36 -6.45 -6.37 -10.56
C GLY A 36 -5.79 -5.07 -10.09
N ILE A 37 -6.36 -3.91 -10.43
CA ILE A 37 -5.95 -2.58 -9.96
C ILE A 37 -7.19 -1.71 -9.78
N ARG A 38 -7.19 -0.85 -8.76
CA ARG A 38 -8.30 0.05 -8.47
C ARG A 38 -7.80 1.46 -8.16
N LEU A 39 -8.52 2.47 -8.61
CA LEU A 39 -8.26 3.86 -8.25
C LEU A 39 -8.93 4.18 -6.89
N TYR A 40 -8.18 4.83 -6.01
CA TYR A 40 -8.70 5.40 -4.77
C TYR A 40 -8.44 6.90 -4.73
N ASP A 41 -9.51 7.65 -4.47
CA ASP A 41 -9.45 9.09 -4.34
C ASP A 41 -9.38 9.48 -2.86
N ASP A 42 -8.42 10.33 -2.54
CA ASP A 42 -8.29 11.04 -1.27
C ASP A 42 -8.45 12.53 -1.56
N GLY A 43 -9.65 13.05 -1.27
CA GLY A 43 -10.08 14.42 -1.59
C GLY A 43 -11.20 14.50 -2.64
N PRO A 44 -11.67 15.71 -2.97
CA PRO A 44 -11.22 17.00 -2.48
C PRO A 44 -11.43 17.21 -0.98
N TRP A 45 -10.39 17.71 -0.31
CA TRP A 45 -10.55 18.42 0.97
C TRP A 45 -9.56 19.58 1.03
N THR A 46 -9.97 20.68 1.69
CA THR A 46 -9.17 21.90 1.79
C THR A 46 -8.02 21.70 2.77
N ILE A 47 -6.79 21.98 2.31
CA ILE A 47 -5.60 22.01 3.16
C ILE A 47 -5.55 23.36 3.88
N GLU A 48 -5.54 24.45 3.11
CA GLU A 48 -5.47 25.83 3.60
C GLU A 48 -5.87 26.79 2.47
N GLY A 49 -6.79 27.74 2.75
CA GLY A 49 -7.26 28.69 1.75
C GLY A 49 -7.80 27.99 0.49
N ASP A 50 -7.28 28.38 -0.68
CA ASP A 50 -7.64 27.79 -1.99
C ASP A 50 -6.80 26.56 -2.37
N ARG A 51 -6.05 25.97 -1.43
CA ARG A 51 -5.26 24.75 -1.65
C ARG A 51 -6.06 23.52 -1.22
N PHE A 52 -6.11 22.52 -2.10
CA PHE A 52 -6.87 21.30 -1.90
C PHE A 52 -5.99 20.06 -2.11
N ASN A 53 -6.29 19.03 -1.35
CA ASN A 53 -5.77 17.69 -1.59
C ASN A 53 -6.66 16.96 -2.58
N PHE A 54 -6.04 16.32 -3.58
CA PHE A 54 -6.71 15.59 -4.66
C PHE A 54 -5.91 14.35 -5.05
N ASN A 55 -5.43 13.57 -4.08
CA ASN A 55 -4.62 12.41 -4.40
C ASN A 55 -5.50 11.35 -5.06
N ARG A 56 -5.12 10.89 -6.25
CA ARG A 56 -5.75 9.76 -6.93
C ARG A 56 -4.71 8.67 -7.09
N ILE A 57 -4.85 7.60 -6.33
CA ILE A 57 -3.81 6.58 -6.20
C ILE A 57 -4.34 5.27 -6.78
N PRO A 58 -3.80 4.82 -7.93
CA PRO A 58 -4.02 3.46 -8.39
C PRO A 58 -3.31 2.46 -7.47
N ILE A 59 -4.07 1.52 -6.91
CA ILE A 59 -3.61 0.49 -5.99
C ILE A 59 -3.82 -0.88 -6.65
N PRO A 60 -2.74 -1.61 -6.97
CA PRO A 60 -2.83 -3.02 -7.36
C PRO A 60 -3.44 -3.86 -6.23
N THR A 61 -4.35 -4.76 -6.57
CA THR A 61 -4.95 -5.68 -5.60
C THR A 61 -4.16 -6.99 -5.53
N ASP A 62 -4.59 -7.89 -4.66
CA ASP A 62 -4.12 -9.28 -4.59
C ASP A 62 -4.34 -10.09 -5.87
N LEU A 63 -5.08 -9.55 -6.86
CA LEU A 63 -5.24 -10.18 -8.17
C LEU A 63 -4.24 -9.67 -9.21
N CYS A 64 -3.44 -8.64 -8.90
CA CYS A 64 -2.40 -8.17 -9.80
C CYS A 64 -1.27 -9.20 -9.91
N ASP A 65 -1.01 -9.66 -11.13
CA ASP A 65 0.07 -10.57 -11.51
C ASP A 65 1.16 -9.87 -12.34
N LEU A 66 1.14 -8.53 -12.36
CA LEU A 66 1.97 -7.69 -13.23
C LEU A 66 1.82 -8.04 -14.74
N CYS A 67 0.66 -8.55 -15.13
CA CYS A 67 0.39 -9.07 -16.47
C CYS A 67 1.45 -10.07 -16.92
N ALA A 68 1.64 -11.14 -16.14
CA ALA A 68 2.66 -12.16 -16.36
C ALA A 68 2.71 -12.66 -17.83
N ASP A 69 1.55 -12.94 -18.42
CA ASP A 69 1.46 -13.41 -19.81
C ASP A 69 1.93 -12.36 -20.83
N ARG A 70 1.58 -11.09 -20.61
CA ARG A 70 2.01 -9.99 -21.50
C ARG A 70 3.51 -9.74 -21.39
N THR A 71 4.00 -9.68 -20.17
CA THR A 71 5.41 -9.39 -19.89
C THR A 71 6.33 -10.51 -20.35
N ALA A 72 5.87 -11.77 -20.31
CA ALA A 72 6.57 -12.91 -20.89
C ALA A 72 6.77 -12.79 -22.42
N THR A 73 5.93 -12.03 -23.11
CA THR A 73 6.06 -11.75 -24.57
C THR A 73 6.78 -10.44 -24.89
N GLY A 74 7.40 -9.80 -23.89
CA GLY A 74 8.12 -8.53 -24.05
C GLY A 74 7.20 -7.29 -24.13
N ARG A 75 5.91 -7.44 -23.84
CA ARG A 75 4.96 -6.31 -23.77
C ARG A 75 4.84 -5.80 -22.33
N GLY A 76 4.62 -4.50 -22.17
CA GLY A 76 4.34 -3.92 -20.86
C GLY A 76 2.97 -4.36 -20.29
N PRO A 77 2.78 -4.25 -18.96
CA PRO A 77 1.48 -4.44 -18.34
C PRO A 77 0.41 -3.54 -18.95
N ILE A 78 -0.83 -4.03 -18.99
CA ILE A 78 -1.92 -3.36 -19.67
C ILE A 78 -2.23 -1.98 -19.05
N CYS A 79 -2.14 -1.88 -17.72
CA CYS A 79 -2.36 -0.63 -17.00
C CYS A 79 -1.32 0.45 -17.34
N VAL A 80 -0.06 0.06 -17.57
CA VAL A 80 1.01 0.95 -18.03
C VAL A 80 0.75 1.37 -19.46
N HIS A 81 0.39 0.43 -20.34
CA HIS A 81 0.13 0.70 -21.75
C HIS A 81 -1.03 1.68 -21.98
N HIS A 82 -2.08 1.63 -21.15
CA HIS A 82 -3.27 2.48 -21.29
C HIS A 82 -3.30 3.68 -20.34
N CYS A 83 -2.20 3.99 -19.67
CA CYS A 83 -2.13 5.17 -18.80
C CYS A 83 -2.18 6.45 -19.64
N LEU A 84 -3.34 7.12 -19.67
CA LEU A 84 -3.52 8.33 -20.48
C LEU A 84 -2.63 9.50 -20.05
N ALA A 85 -2.28 9.56 -18.76
CA ALA A 85 -1.40 10.58 -18.21
C ALA A 85 0.09 10.21 -18.30
N ASN A 86 0.42 8.98 -18.76
CA ASN A 86 1.78 8.46 -18.84
C ASN A 86 2.57 8.54 -17.51
N VAL A 87 1.90 8.19 -16.40
CA VAL A 87 2.43 8.28 -15.03
C VAL A 87 2.80 6.93 -14.40
N MET A 88 2.61 5.82 -15.12
CA MET A 88 2.89 4.47 -14.62
C MET A 88 4.12 3.90 -15.32
N THR A 89 5.03 3.30 -14.57
CA THR A 89 6.23 2.64 -15.09
C THR A 89 6.34 1.23 -14.52
N TYR A 90 6.63 0.25 -15.38
CA TYR A 90 6.92 -1.13 -15.00
C TYR A 90 8.40 -1.43 -15.18
N GLY A 91 8.99 -2.22 -14.28
CA GLY A 91 10.38 -2.64 -14.39
C GLY A 91 10.92 -3.30 -13.13
N PRO A 92 12.23 -3.60 -13.11
CA PRO A 92 12.92 -4.13 -11.94
C PRO A 92 12.82 -3.17 -10.75
N VAL A 93 12.50 -3.70 -9.58
CA VAL A 93 12.28 -2.92 -8.34
C VAL A 93 13.48 -2.04 -8.02
N LYS A 94 14.70 -2.51 -8.29
CA LYS A 94 15.92 -1.74 -8.05
C LYS A 94 15.97 -0.46 -8.88
N GLU A 95 15.71 -0.57 -10.18
CA GLU A 95 15.67 0.58 -11.09
C GLU A 95 14.51 1.52 -10.76
N LEU A 96 13.35 0.98 -10.39
CA LEU A 96 12.20 1.77 -9.98
C LEU A 96 12.45 2.53 -8.67
N ALA A 97 13.18 1.93 -7.73
CA ALA A 97 13.53 2.59 -6.47
C ALA A 97 14.48 3.78 -6.68
N GLU A 98 15.40 3.69 -7.64
CA GLU A 98 16.26 4.82 -8.02
C GLU A 98 15.44 5.98 -8.61
N LYS A 99 14.45 5.67 -9.47
CA LYS A 99 13.52 6.68 -10.01
C LYS A 99 12.64 7.30 -8.92
N LEU A 100 12.12 6.47 -8.01
CA LEU A 100 11.33 6.92 -6.85
C LEU A 100 12.13 7.91 -5.98
N ALA A 101 13.43 7.67 -5.78
CA ALA A 101 14.28 8.57 -5.00
C ALA A 101 14.46 9.95 -5.65
N ALA A 102 14.28 10.06 -6.97
CA ALA A 102 14.46 11.32 -7.70
C ALA A 102 13.25 12.26 -7.59
N LYS A 103 12.04 11.75 -7.26
CA LYS A 103 10.83 12.56 -7.24
C LYS A 103 9.86 12.15 -6.13
N PRO A 104 9.37 13.09 -5.31
CA PRO A 104 8.30 12.81 -4.35
C PRO A 104 6.95 12.55 -5.05
N LYS A 105 5.92 12.22 -4.26
CA LYS A 105 4.54 12.01 -4.76
C LYS A 105 4.41 10.85 -5.75
N GLN A 106 5.17 9.79 -5.50
CA GLN A 106 5.09 8.52 -6.22
C GLN A 106 4.92 7.36 -5.24
N VAL A 107 4.41 6.23 -5.73
CA VAL A 107 4.34 4.97 -4.98
C VAL A 107 4.95 3.85 -5.81
N LEU A 108 5.83 3.07 -5.19
CA LEU A 108 6.36 1.84 -5.75
C LEU A 108 5.59 0.65 -5.18
N TRP A 109 4.78 0.02 -6.02
CA TRP A 109 4.08 -1.22 -5.70
C TRP A 109 4.90 -2.41 -6.14
N VAL A 110 4.98 -3.43 -5.28
CA VAL A 110 5.50 -4.77 -5.61
C VAL A 110 4.36 -5.76 -5.35
N PRO A 111 3.40 -5.89 -6.29
CA PRO A 111 2.22 -6.72 -6.09
C PRO A 111 2.59 -8.20 -6.02
N GLN A 112 1.91 -8.93 -5.14
CA GLN A 112 2.00 -10.39 -5.08
C GLN A 112 0.66 -10.97 -5.51
N TYR A 113 0.66 -11.76 -6.58
CA TYR A 113 -0.54 -12.47 -7.00
C TYR A 113 -0.96 -13.48 -5.93
N LYS A 114 -2.22 -13.37 -5.49
CA LYS A 114 -2.88 -14.23 -4.52
C LYS A 114 -1.99 -14.61 -3.32
N PRO A 115 -1.64 -13.64 -2.47
CA PRO A 115 -0.64 -13.83 -1.44
C PRO A 115 -1.03 -14.88 -0.40
N LEU A 116 -2.33 -15.08 -0.14
CA LEU A 116 -2.82 -16.11 0.77
C LEU A 116 -2.59 -17.53 0.23
N GLU A 117 -2.74 -17.74 -1.08
CA GLU A 117 -2.44 -19.02 -1.71
C GLU A 117 -0.93 -19.26 -1.70
N ALA A 118 -0.12 -18.22 -1.97
CA ALA A 118 1.34 -18.30 -1.98
C ALA A 118 1.96 -18.52 -0.58
N LYS A 119 1.42 -17.89 0.47
CA LYS A 119 1.92 -18.02 1.85
C LYS A 119 1.47 -19.31 2.55
N GLY A 120 0.41 -19.97 2.04
CA GLY A 120 -0.20 -21.13 2.68
C GLY A 120 -1.04 -20.78 3.90
N LYS A 121 -1.57 -21.81 4.58
CA LYS A 121 -2.38 -21.63 5.79
C LYS A 121 -1.53 -20.97 6.88
N PHE A 122 -2.08 -19.94 7.54
CA PHE A 122 -1.46 -19.38 8.72
C PHE A 122 -1.30 -20.47 9.79
N VAL A 123 -0.06 -20.75 10.15
CA VAL A 123 0.28 -21.62 11.27
C VAL A 123 0.86 -20.73 12.35
N SER A 124 0.22 -20.71 13.52
CA SER A 124 0.78 -20.00 14.67
C SER A 124 2.12 -20.66 15.04
N GLN A 125 3.22 -19.93 14.90
CA GLN A 125 4.53 -20.40 15.36
C GLN A 125 4.65 -20.38 16.89
N ASN A 126 3.67 -19.80 17.59
CA ASN A 126 3.67 -19.72 19.03
C ASN A 126 3.02 -20.98 19.63
N GLU A 127 3.84 -21.96 20.01
CA GLU A 127 3.40 -23.17 20.72
C GLU A 127 2.85 -22.86 22.12
N LYS A 128 3.24 -21.72 22.71
CA LYS A 128 2.78 -21.26 24.02
C LYS A 128 1.59 -20.33 23.83
N ARG A 129 0.40 -20.89 23.60
CA ARG A 129 -0.84 -20.11 23.77
C ARG A 129 -0.85 -19.53 25.18
N HIS A 130 -0.77 -18.21 25.31
CA HIS A 130 -1.05 -17.52 26.56
C HIS A 130 -2.47 -17.93 26.98
N ARG A 131 -2.59 -18.84 27.94
CA ARG A 131 -3.85 -19.04 28.65
C ARG A 131 -4.08 -17.74 29.38
N ALA A 132 -5.22 -17.10 29.16
CA ALA A 132 -5.58 -15.88 29.89
C ALA A 132 -5.43 -16.18 31.39
N ALA A 133 -4.36 -15.70 32.00
CA ALA A 133 -4.29 -15.64 33.44
C ALA A 133 -5.31 -14.56 33.81
N ALA A 134 -6.35 -14.94 34.56
CA ALA A 134 -7.23 -13.97 35.19
C ALA A 134 -6.38 -13.17 36.19
N ILE A 135 -5.79 -12.07 35.72
CA ILE A 135 -5.05 -11.13 36.55
C ILE A 135 -6.08 -10.14 37.07
N GLU A 136 -6.38 -10.21 38.35
CA GLU A 136 -7.19 -9.20 39.04
C GLU A 136 -6.30 -7.98 39.32
N VAL A 137 -6.46 -6.94 38.52
CA VAL A 137 -5.67 -5.71 38.62
C VAL A 137 -6.20 -4.86 39.78
N LYS A 138 -5.45 -4.79 40.87
CA LYS A 138 -5.85 -4.02 42.08
C LYS A 138 -5.47 -2.54 42.05
N ALA A 139 -4.48 -2.14 41.23
CA ALA A 139 -4.16 -0.76 40.88
C ALA A 139 -3.11 -0.73 39.76
N VAL A 140 -3.07 0.33 38.95
CA VAL A 140 -2.06 0.53 37.90
C VAL A 140 -1.39 1.88 38.12
N ASP A 141 -0.16 1.88 38.64
CA ASP A 141 0.65 3.11 38.76
C ASP A 141 1.36 3.46 37.45
N HIS A 142 1.57 2.48 36.57
CA HIS A 142 2.14 2.63 35.21
C HIS A 142 1.38 1.74 34.22
N PHE A 143 0.60 2.37 33.35
CA PHE A 143 -0.14 1.71 32.27
C PHE A 143 0.63 1.91 30.96
N GLN A 144 1.39 0.89 30.53
CA GLN A 144 1.90 0.81 29.17
C GLN A 144 1.01 -0.16 28.39
N ASN A 145 0.28 0.35 27.40
CA ASN A 145 -0.46 -0.50 26.49
C ASN A 145 0.50 -1.00 25.37
N THR A 146 0.27 -2.22 24.91
CA THR A 146 1.02 -2.89 23.82
C THR A 146 0.82 -2.23 22.43
N VAL A 147 0.37 -0.98 22.38
CA VAL A 147 0.14 -0.23 21.13
C VAL A 147 1.39 0.53 20.70
N HIS A 148 2.40 0.63 21.56
CA HIS A 148 3.65 1.28 21.26
C HIS A 148 4.63 0.27 20.62
N ARG A 149 5.05 0.56 19.39
CA ARG A 149 6.29 -0.04 18.88
C ARG A 149 7.44 0.49 19.74
N ALA A 150 8.49 -0.30 19.90
CA ALA A 150 9.66 0.11 20.67
C ALA A 150 10.35 1.38 20.12
N ASP A 151 10.05 1.80 18.89
CA ASP A 151 10.56 3.02 18.25
C ASP A 151 9.63 4.24 18.38
N ASP A 152 8.41 4.07 18.92
CA ASP A 152 7.57 5.18 19.30
C ASP A 152 8.23 5.82 20.54
N ARG A 153 9.07 6.84 20.34
CA ARG A 153 9.84 7.53 21.39
C ARG A 153 8.93 8.33 22.33
N VAL A 154 8.02 7.66 23.04
CA VAL A 154 7.07 8.27 23.99
C VAL A 154 7.81 8.92 25.16
N GLU A 155 9.06 8.51 25.39
CA GLU A 155 9.99 9.08 26.37
C GLU A 155 10.34 10.56 26.08
N LEU A 156 10.08 11.06 24.87
CA LEU A 156 10.36 12.44 24.47
C LEU A 156 9.14 13.38 24.56
N VAL A 157 8.00 12.89 25.06
CA VAL A 157 6.79 13.71 25.20
C VAL A 157 6.67 14.17 26.65
N ASP A 158 6.95 15.45 26.89
CA ASP A 158 6.68 16.09 28.19
C ASP A 158 5.17 16.16 28.44
N ILE A 159 4.66 15.25 29.26
CA ILE A 159 3.27 15.26 29.71
C ILE A 159 3.15 16.32 30.82
N LYS A 160 2.68 17.52 30.47
CA LYS A 160 2.30 18.52 31.47
C LYS A 160 1.09 18.00 32.25
N LYS A 161 1.27 17.76 33.55
CA LYS A 161 0.17 17.44 34.47
C LYS A 161 -0.73 18.68 34.60
N VAL A 162 -2.03 18.44 34.70
CA VAL A 162 -3.08 19.48 34.73
C VAL A 162 -3.01 20.37 36.00
N GLU A 163 -2.12 20.06 36.95
CA GLU A 163 -1.96 20.81 38.21
C GLU A 163 -0.91 21.94 38.14
N ASP A 164 -0.29 22.22 36.98
CA ASP A 164 0.53 23.42 36.78
C ASP A 164 -0.32 24.66 36.45
N LYS A 165 -1.24 25.02 37.36
CA LYS A 165 -1.86 26.35 37.49
C LYS A 165 -2.18 26.68 38.93
#